data_AF-A0A482Z0Y0-F1
#
_entry.id   AF-A0A482Z0Y0-F1
#
_cell.length_a   1.000
_cell.length_b   1.000
_cell.length_c   1.000
_cell.angle_alpha   90.00
_cell.angle_beta   90.00
_cell.angle_gamma   90.00
#
_symmetry.space_group_name_H-M   'P 1'
#
loop_
_entity.id
_entity.type
_entity.pdbx_description
1 polymer ?
#
loop_
_entity_poly.entity_id
_entity_poly.type
_entity_poly.pdbx_seq_one_letter_code
_entity_poly.pdbx_strand_id
1 'polypeptide(L)'
;MDDSAQRQQALDTTQSFIVQAPAGSGKTELLTQRYLKLLSISDSPESVLAMTFTKKAVSELKARVIDALKSVESGRPQQPHKQITFDLAVAVLARSRKYEWHIIDM
;
A
#
# COMPACT_ATOMS: atom_id res chain seq x y z
N MET A 1 -22.29 3.71 -8.94
CA MET A 1 -21.29 4.08 -7.92
C MET A 1 -20.04 4.52 -8.65
N ASP A 2 -19.38 5.57 -8.16
CA ASP A 2 -18.15 6.10 -8.77
C ASP A 2 -16.93 5.21 -8.43
N ASP A 3 -15.99 5.04 -9.36
CA ASP A 3 -14.79 4.19 -9.19
C ASP A 3 -13.95 4.66 -8.00
N SER A 4 -13.82 5.99 -7.83
CA SER A 4 -13.09 6.58 -6.72
C SER A 4 -13.66 6.16 -5.37
N ALA A 5 -15.00 6.18 -5.23
CA ALA A 5 -15.68 5.78 -4.01
C ALA A 5 -15.47 4.28 -3.70
N GLN A 6 -15.53 3.42 -4.72
CA GLN A 6 -15.29 1.98 -4.55
C GLN A 6 -13.84 1.68 -4.13
N ARG A 7 -12.86 2.39 -4.68
CA ARG A 7 -11.45 2.29 -4.26
C ARG A 7 -11.28 2.71 -2.81
N GLN A 8 -11.90 3.82 -2.41
CA GLN A 8 -11.83 4.28 -1.03
C GLN A 8 -12.44 3.26 -0.06
N GLN A 9 -13.59 2.67 -0.41
CA GLN A 9 -14.18 1.57 0.37
C GLN A 9 -13.22 0.39 0.47
N ALA A 10 -12.60 -0.03 -0.65
CA ALA A 10 -11.63 -1.11 -0.65
C ALA A 10 -10.34 -0.82 0.15
N LEU A 11 -10.15 0.40 0.68
CA LEU A 11 -9.08 0.75 1.63
C LEU A 11 -9.54 0.76 3.09
N ASP A 12 -10.82 0.54 3.36
CA ASP A 12 -11.31 0.29 4.72
C ASP A 12 -10.76 -1.05 5.22
N THR A 13 -10.00 -0.98 6.32
CA THR A 13 -9.33 -2.14 6.93
C THR A 13 -10.22 -2.87 7.92
N THR A 14 -11.37 -2.31 8.28
CA THR A 14 -12.36 -2.93 9.18
C THR A 14 -13.28 -3.91 8.46
N GLN A 15 -13.22 -3.96 7.14
CA GLN A 15 -14.07 -4.79 6.29
C GLN A 15 -13.25 -5.63 5.29
N SER A 16 -13.85 -6.73 4.85
CA SER A 16 -13.33 -7.61 3.80
C SER A 16 -13.95 -7.26 2.46
N PHE A 17 -13.14 -7.27 1.40
CA PHE A 17 -13.57 -6.91 0.04
C PHE A 17 -13.14 -7.96 -0.98
N ILE A 18 -14.01 -8.21 -1.95
CA ILE A 18 -13.66 -8.87 -3.21
C ILE A 18 -13.56 -7.78 -4.28
N VAL A 19 -12.37 -7.60 -4.85
CA VAL A 19 -12.14 -6.62 -5.91
C VAL A 19 -12.11 -7.33 -7.25
N GLN A 20 -13.14 -7.08 -8.07
CA GLN A 20 -13.21 -7.52 -9.45
C GLN A 20 -12.89 -6.34 -10.37
N ALA A 21 -11.89 -6.48 -11.22
CA ALA A 21 -11.58 -5.42 -12.17
C ALA A 21 -10.89 -5.95 -13.43
N PRO A 22 -11.07 -5.32 -14.60
CA PRO A 22 -10.46 -5.73 -15.87
C PRO A 22 -8.95 -5.50 -15.90
N ALA A 23 -8.25 -6.03 -16.92
CA ALA A 23 -6.84 -5.73 -17.13
C ALA A 23 -6.62 -4.20 -17.26
N GLY A 24 -5.49 -3.69 -16.77
CA GLY A 24 -5.17 -2.26 -16.83
C GLY A 24 -5.89 -1.36 -15.82
N SER A 25 -6.81 -1.87 -15.00
CA SER A 25 -7.61 -1.06 -14.07
C SER A 25 -6.90 -0.65 -12.76
N GLY A 26 -5.57 -0.80 -12.66
CA GLY A 26 -4.83 -0.44 -11.43
C GLY A 26 -5.08 -1.35 -10.21
N LYS A 27 -5.46 -2.62 -10.40
CA LYS A 27 -5.65 -3.59 -9.28
C LYS A 27 -4.42 -3.72 -8.38
N THR A 28 -3.24 -3.75 -8.99
CA THR A 28 -1.96 -3.89 -8.28
C THR A 28 -1.63 -2.65 -7.46
N GLU A 29 -1.98 -1.45 -7.94
CA GLU A 29 -1.87 -0.22 -7.18
C GLU A 29 -2.80 -0.22 -5.97
N LEU A 30 -4.07 -0.62 -6.15
CA LEU A 30 -5.02 -0.75 -5.04
C LEU A 30 -4.54 -1.78 -3.99
N LEU A 31 -3.98 -2.92 -4.43
CA LEU A 31 -3.39 -3.91 -3.53
C LEU A 31 -2.20 -3.32 -2.74
N THR A 32 -1.34 -2.56 -3.41
CA THR A 32 -0.20 -1.87 -2.77
C THR A 32 -0.68 -0.88 -1.71
N GLN A 33 -1.69 -0.06 -2.05
CA GLN A 33 -2.31 0.89 -1.12
C GLN A 33 -2.94 0.17 0.07
N ARG A 34 -3.69 -0.93 -0.14
CA ARG A 34 -4.29 -1.70 0.96
C ARG A 34 -3.23 -2.31 1.87
N TYR A 35 -2.12 -2.81 1.30
CA TYR A 35 -1.00 -3.33 2.08
C TYR A 35 -0.34 -2.24 2.95
N LEU A 36 -0.04 -1.07 2.37
CA LEU A 36 0.48 0.08 3.11
C LEU A 36 -0.50 0.55 4.19
N LYS A 37 -1.81 0.56 3.91
CA LYS A 37 -2.83 0.94 4.89
C LYS A 37 -2.82 0.01 6.10
N LEU A 38 -2.75 -1.30 5.89
CA LEU A 38 -2.65 -2.29 6.96
C LEU A 38 -1.36 -2.10 7.77
N LEU A 39 -0.21 -1.95 7.09
CA LEU A 39 1.06 -1.66 7.77
C LEU A 39 0.99 -0.38 8.63
N SER A 40 0.29 0.66 8.17
CA SER A 40 0.19 1.93 8.90
C SER A 40 -0.55 1.84 10.23
N ILE A 41 -1.36 0.78 10.43
CA ILE A 41 -2.16 0.57 11.65
C ILE A 41 -1.70 -0.64 12.47
N SER A 42 -0.84 -1.50 11.92
CA SER A 42 -0.30 -2.69 12.59
C SER A 42 0.80 -2.38 13.60
N ASP A 43 0.93 -3.23 14.63
CA ASP A 43 2.02 -3.13 15.63
C ASP A 43 3.33 -3.80 15.19
N SER A 44 3.28 -4.74 14.23
CA SER A 44 4.47 -5.24 13.54
C SER A 44 4.19 -5.55 12.07
N PRO A 45 5.19 -5.46 11.16
CA PRO A 45 5.01 -5.75 9.75
C PRO A 45 4.57 -7.19 9.47
N GLU A 46 5.03 -8.14 10.28
CA GLU A 46 4.74 -9.57 10.14
C GLU A 46 3.26 -9.90 10.34
N SER A 47 2.49 -9.00 10.96
CA SER A 47 1.03 -9.14 11.07
C SER A 47 0.29 -8.94 9.75
N VAL A 48 0.96 -8.45 8.70
CA VAL A 48 0.35 -8.17 7.39
C VAL A 48 0.90 -9.14 6.34
N LEU A 49 0.06 -10.11 5.95
CA LEU A 49 0.38 -11.09 4.92
C LEU A 49 -0.23 -10.72 3.57
N ALA A 50 0.59 -10.69 2.52
CA ALA A 50 0.13 -10.63 1.14
C ALA A 50 0.55 -11.91 0.40
N MET A 51 -0.37 -12.49 -0.36
CA MET A 51 -0.13 -13.70 -1.15
C MET A 51 -0.33 -13.41 -2.63
N THR A 52 0.51 -14.01 -3.47
CA THR A 52 0.40 -13.90 -4.93
C THR A 52 0.63 -15.27 -5.57
N PHE A 53 0.19 -15.42 -6.83
CA PHE A 53 0.28 -16.70 -7.53
C PHE A 53 1.70 -17.05 -8.02
N THR A 54 2.56 -16.05 -8.24
CA THR A 54 3.90 -16.26 -8.80
C THR A 54 4.98 -15.53 -7.99
N LYS A 55 6.19 -16.09 -7.98
CA LYS A 55 7.36 -15.42 -7.36
C LYS A 55 7.62 -14.04 -7.96
N LYS A 56 7.39 -13.87 -9.28
CA LYS A 56 7.51 -12.58 -9.95
C LYS A 56 6.53 -11.55 -9.38
N ALA A 57 5.28 -11.92 -9.15
CA ALA A 57 4.28 -11.03 -8.56
C ALA A 57 4.63 -10.65 -7.10
N VAL A 58 5.22 -11.56 -6.32
CA VAL A 58 5.77 -11.22 -4.99
C VAL A 58 6.83 -10.14 -5.11
N SER A 59 7.84 -10.34 -5.98
CA SER A 59 8.94 -9.37 -6.16
C SER A 59 8.42 -8.00 -6.63
N GLU A 60 7.46 -7.98 -7.55
CA GLU A 60 6.84 -6.75 -8.04
C GLU A 60 6.06 -6.01 -6.94
N LEU A 61 5.30 -6.73 -6.11
CA LEU A 61 4.57 -6.11 -4.99
C LEU A 61 5.55 -5.55 -3.95
N LYS A 62 6.60 -6.32 -3.58
CA LYS A 62 7.64 -5.86 -2.65
C LYS A 62 8.33 -4.59 -3.18
N ALA A 63 8.75 -4.59 -4.44
CA ALA A 63 9.38 -3.42 -5.06
C ALA A 63 8.48 -2.19 -5.00
N ARG A 64 7.18 -2.32 -5.36
CA ARG A 64 6.22 -1.20 -5.30
C ARG A 64 6.05 -0.62 -3.90
N VAL A 65 6.04 -1.47 -2.86
CA VAL A 65 5.95 -1.03 -1.46
C VAL A 65 7.21 -0.25 -1.08
N ILE A 66 8.40 -0.79 -1.38
CA ILE A 66 9.67 -0.11 -1.07
C ILE A 66 9.80 1.20 -1.84
N ASP A 67 9.43 1.23 -3.12
CA ASP A 67 9.46 2.44 -3.95
C ASP A 67 8.51 3.51 -3.40
N ALA A 68 7.32 3.12 -2.96
CA ALA A 68 6.38 4.04 -2.31
C ALA A 68 6.97 4.65 -1.03
N LEU A 69 7.62 3.84 -0.19
CA LEU A 69 8.27 4.31 1.04
C LEU A 69 9.42 5.28 0.73
N LYS A 70 10.30 4.93 -0.22
CA LYS A 70 11.43 5.79 -0.64
C LYS A 70 10.97 7.09 -1.31
N SER A 71 9.83 7.07 -2.01
CA SER A 71 9.30 8.27 -2.67
C SER A 71 9.00 9.43 -1.71
N VAL A 72 8.85 9.14 -0.41
CA VAL A 72 8.60 10.16 0.62
C VAL A 72 9.73 11.19 0.69
N GLU A 73 10.97 10.77 0.47
CA GLU A 73 12.15 11.65 0.46
C GLU A 73 12.13 12.66 -0.70
N SER A 74 11.46 12.32 -1.80
CA SER A 74 11.34 13.19 -2.98
C SER A 74 10.23 14.25 -2.84
N GLY A 75 9.50 14.25 -1.73
CA GLY A 75 8.40 15.19 -1.46
C GLY A 75 7.06 14.75 -2.04
N ARG A 76 5.98 15.41 -1.59
CA ARG A 76 4.60 15.04 -1.92
C ARG A 76 4.30 15.28 -3.41
N PRO A 77 3.78 14.28 -4.15
CA PRO A 77 3.46 14.45 -5.56
C PRO A 77 2.26 15.39 -5.79
N GLN A 78 2.30 16.16 -6.88
CA GLN A 78 1.20 17.04 -7.28
C GLN A 78 -0.01 16.26 -7.85
N GLN A 79 0.24 15.09 -8.42
CA GLN A 79 -0.77 14.27 -9.07
C GLN A 79 -1.70 13.62 -8.03
N PRO A 80 -3.01 13.92 -8.01
CA PRO A 80 -3.91 13.47 -6.93
C PRO A 80 -3.92 11.94 -6.72
N HIS A 81 -3.87 11.17 -7.82
CA HIS A 81 -3.86 9.70 -7.75
C HIS A 81 -2.61 9.13 -7.07
N LYS A 82 -1.49 9.86 -7.04
CA LYS A 82 -0.26 9.45 -6.34
C LYS A 82 -0.22 9.87 -4.88
N GLN A 83 -1.05 10.85 -4.49
CA GLN A 83 -1.05 11.38 -3.13
C GLN A 83 -1.53 10.35 -2.11
N ILE A 84 -2.49 9.50 -2.48
CA ILE A 84 -2.99 8.44 -1.59
C ILE A 84 -1.83 7.49 -1.21
N THR A 85 -1.10 6.99 -2.21
CA THR A 85 0.04 6.09 -1.97
C THR A 85 1.13 6.78 -1.14
N PHE A 86 1.42 8.05 -1.42
CA PHE A 86 2.38 8.85 -0.65
C PHE A 86 1.95 9.00 0.82
N ASP A 87 0.69 9.34 1.08
CA ASP A 87 0.17 9.57 2.44
C ASP A 87 0.20 8.29 3.27
N LEU A 88 -0.13 7.16 2.65
CA LEU A 88 0.00 5.85 3.27
C LEU A 88 1.46 5.50 3.56
N ALA A 89 2.38 5.78 2.63
CA ALA A 89 3.80 5.58 2.84
C ALA A 89 4.34 6.43 4.00
N VAL A 90 3.96 7.70 4.09
CA VAL A 90 4.29 8.58 5.23
C VAL A 90 3.79 7.98 6.55
N ALA A 91 2.55 7.48 6.58
CA ALA A 91 1.98 6.86 7.78
C ALA A 91 2.72 5.57 8.17
N VAL A 92 3.10 4.72 7.21
CA VAL A 92 3.92 3.53 7.45
C VAL A 92 5.29 3.91 8.00
N LEU A 93 5.96 4.92 7.46
CA LEU A 93 7.25 5.37 7.99
C LEU A 93 7.14 5.94 9.41
N ALA A 94 6.06 6.65 9.73
CA ALA A 94 5.80 7.08 11.09
C ALA A 94 5.64 5.89 12.04
N ARG A 95 4.93 4.84 11.62
CA ARG A 95 4.78 3.59 12.36
C ARG A 95 6.14 2.87 12.52
N SER A 96 6.89 2.72 11.43
CA SER A 96 8.23 2.13 11.44
C SER A 96 9.20 2.85 12.37
N ARG A 97 9.12 4.17 12.48
CA ARG A 97 9.92 4.93 13.46
C ARG A 97 9.46 4.69 14.89
N LYS A 98 8.15 4.62 15.12
CA LYS A 98 7.58 4.39 16.47
C LYS A 98 7.94 3.02 17.05
N TYR A 99 8.00 1.99 16.20
CA TYR A 99 8.24 0.60 16.62
C TYR A 99 9.58 0.04 16.11
N GLU A 100 10.47 0.90 15.60
CA GLU A 100 11.85 0.57 15.19
C GLU A 100 11.95 -0.60 14.18
N TRP A 101 11.04 -0.66 13.20
CA TRP A 101 10.97 -1.78 12.25
C TRP A 101 12.09 -1.82 11.21
N HIS A 102 12.79 -0.70 10.97
CA HIS A 102 13.74 -0.57 9.85
C HIS A 102 13.18 -1.06 8.51
N ILE A 103 11.91 -0.77 8.22
CA ILE A 103 11.13 -1.44 7.15
C ILE A 103 11.69 -1.26 5.73
N ILE A 104 12.52 -0.25 5.49
CA ILE A 104 13.16 -0.01 4.20
C ILE A 104 14.32 -1.00 3.95
N ASP A 105 14.95 -1.50 5.02
CA ASP A 105 16.14 -2.35 4.99
C ASP A 105 15.80 -3.86 5.00
N MET A 106 14.50 -4.21 4.98
CA MET A 106 13.97 -5.59 4.97
C MET A 106 13.95 -6.28 3.60
#